data_AF-A0A8S3Y947-F1
#
_entry.id   AF-A0A8S3Y947-F1
#
_cell.length_a   1.000
_cell.length_b   1.000
_cell.length_c   1.000
_cell.angle_alpha   90.00
_cell.angle_beta   90.00
_cell.angle_gamma   90.00
#
_symmetry.space_group_name_H-M   'P 1'
#
loop_
_entity.id
_entity.type
_entity.pdbx_description
1 polymer ?
#
loop_
_entity_poly.entity_id
_entity_poly.type
_entity_poly.pdbx_seq_one_letter_code
_entity_poly.pdbx_strand_id
1 'polypeptide(L)'
;MESNGTRKGPLPGDRQGASGAGAIRASMRTASRARGAARPPSSSSHPSSPPAGLVSAGSSRAQQSAPATGGVRRMRWTTQMNSNALRAYFRAKGGETGGFAYRARMHRLFAELEPSVTVTEQNLADRVRYILRSNTFDVTELERLRREAVPSSGENAAAEDAAPQLAEQTANVDAAVNTPVVVDSNDDGTVAQELELEQMRSTLEEAIVETRSTTLENRPGLPRLALSKRNRAVVRALNPMLVTYLEASRDLCDTDSILFGAALAVCRIIGAKLSTAGLATGQSSAIPAWRIRIEERIAKARALIGRLICFRSGNTRPRIVRTVRMAFAGTNVSLSQPDIMQKLTERIDDLKQRIAAWGKRIRRYTERSTRFNQNRLFQSDQKRLYKSLERPIVSGTGPAPNQADMVAFWRSLWSEPVNHNEGPWTEVVASQCASITPMDPVIITPDDVAEAVRRAPNWKSPGLDGLHHYWLKGFMCPVF
;
A
#
# COMPACT_ATOMS: atom_id res chain seq x y z
N MET A 1 -12.68 -59.57 56.77
CA MET A 1 -11.62 -58.59 56.46
C MET A 1 -11.09 -58.89 55.06
N GLU A 2 -11.97 -58.96 54.06
CA GLU A 2 -12.73 -57.86 53.41
C GLU A 2 -11.80 -57.04 52.50
N SER A 3 -11.89 -57.07 51.16
CA SER A 3 -13.05 -57.00 50.24
C SER A 3 -13.72 -55.61 50.18
N ASN A 4 -13.41 -54.85 49.12
CA ASN A 4 -14.35 -54.62 48.02
C ASN A 4 -13.77 -53.67 46.95
N GLY A 5 -13.66 -54.14 45.71
CA GLY A 5 -13.60 -53.24 44.55
C GLY A 5 -15.02 -52.91 44.09
N THR A 6 -15.39 -51.62 44.03
CA THR A 6 -16.77 -51.21 43.71
C THR A 6 -16.92 -50.79 42.25
N ARG A 7 -17.54 -51.65 41.42
CA ARG A 7 -18.14 -51.22 40.15
C ARG A 7 -19.31 -50.26 40.44
N LYS A 8 -19.54 -49.26 39.58
CA LYS A 8 -20.81 -48.52 39.51
C LYS A 8 -21.32 -48.40 38.07
N GLY A 9 -22.39 -49.14 37.79
CA GLY A 9 -23.46 -48.72 36.89
C GLY A 9 -24.77 -48.60 37.70
N PRO A 10 -25.94 -48.57 37.06
CA PRO A 10 -26.33 -47.44 36.21
C PRO A 10 -27.78 -46.93 36.49
N LEU A 11 -28.18 -45.82 35.84
CA LEU A 11 -29.56 -45.28 35.75
C LEU A 11 -30.16 -44.76 37.09
N PRO A 12 -31.37 -44.14 37.15
CA PRO A 12 -32.30 -43.71 36.09
C PRO A 12 -32.81 -42.24 36.21
N GLY A 13 -33.76 -41.83 35.36
CA GLY A 13 -34.99 -41.17 35.87
C GLY A 13 -35.23 -39.68 35.58
N ASP A 14 -36.25 -39.40 34.76
CA ASP A 14 -36.81 -38.11 34.34
C ASP A 14 -37.07 -37.01 35.39
N ARG A 15 -37.01 -35.73 34.94
CA ARG A 15 -38.17 -34.79 35.00
C ARG A 15 -38.03 -33.52 34.13
N GLN A 16 -38.83 -33.49 33.06
CA GLN A 16 -39.60 -32.37 32.47
C GLN A 16 -39.14 -30.90 32.63
N GLY A 17 -39.03 -30.17 31.50
CA GLY A 17 -39.01 -28.69 31.47
C GLY A 17 -38.72 -28.07 30.10
N ALA A 18 -39.74 -27.49 29.43
CA ALA A 18 -39.59 -26.68 28.20
C ALA A 18 -39.49 -25.17 28.57
N SER A 19 -39.21 -24.20 27.68
CA SER A 19 -39.31 -24.17 26.21
C SER A 19 -38.53 -22.98 25.59
N GLY A 20 -38.27 -23.05 24.27
CA GLY A 20 -38.25 -21.88 23.38
C GLY A 20 -36.90 -21.21 23.03
N ALA A 21 -36.49 -21.30 21.75
CA ALA A 21 -36.31 -20.14 20.85
C ALA A 21 -35.57 -20.45 19.52
N GLY A 22 -36.32 -20.54 18.41
CA GLY A 22 -36.00 -19.75 17.21
C GLY A 22 -34.82 -20.09 16.29
N ALA A 23 -34.60 -21.37 15.91
CA ALA A 23 -33.73 -21.67 14.76
C ALA A 23 -34.45 -21.36 13.42
N ILE A 24 -33.91 -20.43 12.61
CA ILE A 24 -34.42 -20.11 11.25
C ILE A 24 -33.43 -20.59 10.19
N ARG A 25 -33.93 -21.36 9.22
CA ARG A 25 -33.17 -21.97 8.12
C ARG A 25 -33.07 -21.07 6.88
N ALA A 26 -31.93 -21.14 6.20
CA ALA A 26 -31.81 -20.98 4.74
C ALA A 26 -30.57 -21.78 4.27
N SER A 27 -30.72 -23.06 3.91
CA SER A 27 -31.15 -23.53 2.58
C SER A 27 -30.07 -23.40 1.49
N MET A 28 -29.06 -24.29 1.55
CA MET A 28 -28.35 -24.75 0.35
C MET A 28 -28.96 -26.12 -0.05
N ARG A 29 -29.36 -26.30 -1.31
CA ARG A 29 -29.84 -27.59 -1.81
C ARG A 29 -28.69 -28.45 -2.33
N THR A 30 -28.76 -29.74 -2.06
CA THR A 30 -27.80 -30.78 -2.44
C THR A 30 -28.26 -31.59 -3.65
N ALA A 31 -27.36 -31.83 -4.61
CA ALA A 31 -27.29 -32.98 -5.51
C ALA A 31 -26.10 -32.78 -6.49
N SER A 32 -25.34 -33.78 -6.92
CA SER A 32 -25.16 -35.16 -6.42
C SER A 32 -23.80 -35.69 -6.94
N ARG A 33 -23.28 -36.78 -6.36
CA ARG A 33 -21.99 -37.39 -6.78
C ARG A 33 -22.19 -38.35 -7.96
N ALA A 34 -21.31 -38.25 -8.95
CA ALA A 34 -20.96 -39.34 -9.87
C ALA A 34 -19.44 -39.34 -10.12
N ARG A 35 -18.85 -40.50 -10.41
CA ARG A 35 -17.45 -40.69 -10.85
C ARG A 35 -17.48 -41.49 -12.16
N GLY A 36 -16.56 -41.23 -13.09
CA GLY A 36 -16.30 -42.17 -14.19
C GLY A 36 -15.87 -41.55 -15.52
N ALA A 37 -14.55 -41.57 -15.75
CA ALA A 37 -13.82 -41.81 -17.01
C ALA A 37 -14.29 -41.32 -18.41
N ALA A 38 -13.28 -40.95 -19.20
CA ALA A 38 -13.15 -41.12 -20.66
C ALA A 38 -13.86 -40.17 -21.66
N ARG A 39 -13.21 -40.10 -22.82
CA ARG A 39 -13.45 -39.39 -24.10
C ARG A 39 -13.03 -40.43 -25.19
N PRO A 40 -13.29 -40.32 -26.51
CA PRO A 40 -14.02 -39.33 -27.31
C PRO A 40 -15.08 -40.05 -28.23
N PRO A 41 -15.37 -39.71 -29.51
CA PRO A 41 -15.30 -38.43 -30.27
C PRO A 41 -16.63 -38.03 -30.99
N SER A 42 -16.61 -36.83 -31.59
CA SER A 42 -17.36 -36.32 -32.77
C SER A 42 -18.61 -37.04 -33.34
N SER A 43 -19.71 -36.29 -33.45
CA SER A 43 -20.56 -36.23 -34.66
C SER A 43 -21.34 -34.89 -34.70
N SER A 44 -21.89 -34.51 -35.86
CA SER A 44 -22.52 -33.19 -36.09
C SER A 44 -23.88 -33.31 -36.79
N SER A 45 -24.91 -32.61 -36.31
CA SER A 45 -26.14 -32.37 -37.07
C SER A 45 -26.95 -31.15 -36.58
N HIS A 46 -27.07 -30.15 -37.46
CA HIS A 46 -28.29 -29.35 -37.64
C HIS A 46 -29.25 -30.13 -38.57
N PRO A 47 -30.53 -29.76 -38.84
CA PRO A 47 -31.24 -28.48 -38.62
C PRO A 47 -32.51 -28.70 -37.72
N SER A 48 -33.62 -27.92 -37.64
CA SER A 48 -34.25 -26.92 -38.52
C SER A 48 -35.13 -25.91 -37.75
N SER A 49 -35.72 -24.94 -38.47
CA SER A 49 -36.78 -24.00 -38.04
C SER A 49 -37.74 -23.76 -39.23
N PRO A 50 -38.74 -22.85 -39.18
CA PRO A 50 -39.75 -22.51 -38.17
C PRO A 50 -41.18 -22.95 -38.66
N PRO A 51 -42.32 -22.58 -38.03
CA PRO A 51 -43.06 -21.32 -38.32
C PRO A 51 -43.87 -20.78 -37.09
N ALA A 52 -44.77 -19.77 -37.12
CA ALA A 52 -44.86 -18.43 -37.74
C ALA A 52 -46.04 -17.64 -37.07
N GLY A 53 -46.13 -16.31 -37.26
CA GLY A 53 -47.21 -15.43 -36.75
C GLY A 53 -46.64 -14.19 -36.01
N LEU A 54 -46.64 -12.96 -36.56
CA LEU A 54 -47.75 -12.03 -36.86
C LEU A 54 -48.61 -11.70 -35.61
N VAL A 55 -48.91 -10.43 -35.23
CA VAL A 55 -48.86 -9.10 -35.90
C VAL A 55 -48.31 -8.01 -34.94
N SER A 56 -47.41 -7.11 -35.37
CA SER A 56 -47.64 -5.75 -35.94
C SER A 56 -48.04 -4.62 -34.97
N ALA A 57 -47.19 -3.59 -34.83
CA ALA A 57 -47.50 -2.13 -34.96
C ALA A 57 -46.41 -1.19 -34.36
N GLY A 58 -46.24 0.01 -34.92
CA GLY A 58 -46.33 1.19 -34.03
C GLY A 58 -45.13 2.12 -33.73
N SER A 59 -44.27 2.47 -34.69
CA SER A 59 -43.61 3.81 -34.74
C SER A 59 -42.57 4.22 -33.67
N SER A 60 -41.94 5.38 -33.90
CA SER A 60 -40.81 5.95 -33.16
C SER A 60 -41.08 7.36 -32.62
N ARG A 61 -40.60 7.66 -31.40
CA ARG A 61 -40.16 9.02 -31.01
C ARG A 61 -39.29 8.97 -29.75
N ALA A 62 -38.32 9.87 -29.64
CA ALA A 62 -37.58 10.12 -28.41
C ALA A 62 -38.31 11.15 -27.53
N GLN A 63 -38.10 11.12 -26.20
CA GLN A 63 -37.54 12.27 -25.47
C GLN A 63 -37.26 12.01 -23.97
N GLN A 64 -36.26 12.74 -23.47
CA GLN A 64 -36.14 13.33 -22.12
C GLN A 64 -36.35 12.46 -20.86
N SER A 65 -35.24 12.21 -20.16
CA SER A 65 -35.22 12.22 -18.69
C SER A 65 -34.36 13.41 -18.22
N ALA A 66 -34.93 14.28 -17.37
CA ALA A 66 -34.28 15.52 -16.95
C ALA A 66 -33.25 15.29 -15.81
N PRO A 67 -32.03 15.85 -15.89
CA PRO A 67 -31.05 15.77 -14.81
C PRO A 67 -31.33 16.81 -13.71
N ALA A 68 -31.09 16.45 -12.45
CA ALA A 68 -31.37 17.30 -11.30
C ALA A 68 -30.43 18.52 -11.20
N THR A 69 -30.99 19.65 -10.75
CA THR A 69 -30.32 20.94 -10.54
C THR A 69 -29.17 20.87 -9.52
N GLY A 70 -28.10 21.62 -9.75
CA GLY A 70 -27.07 21.93 -8.72
C GLY A 70 -25.72 21.22 -8.85
N GLY A 71 -25.51 20.37 -9.86
CA GLY A 71 -24.20 19.77 -10.14
C GLY A 71 -23.51 20.42 -11.34
N VAL A 72 -22.38 21.13 -11.14
CA VAL A 72 -21.54 21.58 -12.27
C VAL A 72 -20.99 20.35 -13.00
N ARG A 73 -21.54 20.09 -14.18
CA ARG A 73 -21.21 18.91 -15.00
C ARG A 73 -19.77 19.03 -15.46
N ARG A 74 -18.86 18.23 -14.88
CA ARG A 74 -17.42 18.28 -15.19
C ARG A 74 -17.20 18.16 -16.70
N MET A 75 -16.56 19.18 -17.27
CA MET A 75 -16.31 19.29 -18.71
C MET A 75 -15.47 18.10 -19.21
N ARG A 76 -15.96 17.43 -20.26
CA ARG A 76 -15.23 16.34 -20.93
C ARG A 76 -14.32 16.94 -22.00
N TRP A 77 -13.04 17.09 -21.67
CA TRP A 77 -12.01 17.51 -22.62
C TRP A 77 -11.90 16.52 -23.78
N THR A 78 -12.07 17.01 -25.02
CA THR A 78 -11.81 16.23 -26.24
C THR A 78 -10.32 16.25 -26.59
N THR A 79 -9.89 15.42 -27.55
CA THR A 79 -8.51 15.44 -28.06
C THR A 79 -8.16 16.81 -28.65
N GLN A 80 -9.05 17.38 -29.48
CA GLN A 80 -8.87 18.70 -30.09
C GLN A 80 -8.68 19.81 -29.05
N MET A 81 -9.49 19.83 -27.98
CA MET A 81 -9.33 20.81 -26.89
C MET A 81 -7.99 20.65 -26.15
N ASN A 82 -7.45 19.43 -26.06
CA ASN A 82 -6.12 19.19 -25.48
C ASN A 82 -5.00 19.70 -26.41
N SER A 83 -5.14 19.49 -27.72
CA SER A 83 -4.22 20.03 -28.74
C SER A 83 -4.23 21.56 -28.74
N ASN A 84 -5.42 22.17 -28.68
CA ASN A 84 -5.56 23.63 -28.60
C ASN A 84 -5.02 24.22 -27.28
N ALA A 85 -5.19 23.51 -26.15
CA ALA A 85 -4.54 23.89 -24.88
C ALA A 85 -3.00 23.81 -24.96
N LEU A 86 -2.43 22.84 -25.70
CA LEU A 86 -0.99 22.76 -25.95
C LEU A 86 -0.51 23.86 -26.91
N ARG A 87 -1.22 24.16 -28.01
CA ARG A 87 -0.90 25.29 -28.91
C ARG A 87 -0.87 26.61 -28.14
N ALA A 88 -1.88 26.87 -27.31
CA ALA A 88 -1.92 28.05 -26.45
C ALA A 88 -0.77 28.10 -25.43
N TYR A 89 -0.40 26.96 -24.83
CA TYR A 89 0.75 26.86 -23.92
C TYR A 89 2.08 27.15 -24.62
N PHE A 90 2.34 26.54 -25.77
CA PHE A 90 3.59 26.75 -26.52
C PHE A 90 3.71 28.19 -27.02
N ARG A 91 2.64 28.77 -27.58
CA ARG A 91 2.59 30.20 -27.96
C ARG A 91 2.84 31.13 -26.78
N ALA A 92 2.22 30.89 -25.62
CA ALA A 92 2.39 31.72 -24.42
C ALA A 92 3.79 31.63 -23.77
N LYS A 93 4.52 30.54 -24.05
CA LYS A 93 5.87 30.24 -23.53
C LYS A 93 6.99 30.64 -24.51
N GLY A 94 6.70 30.79 -25.79
CA GLY A 94 7.66 31.22 -26.81
C GLY A 94 8.00 32.72 -26.78
N GLY A 95 7.30 33.52 -25.98
CA GLY A 95 7.62 34.94 -25.74
C GLY A 95 8.45 35.14 -24.48
N GLU A 96 9.53 35.93 -24.57
CA GLU A 96 10.63 36.05 -23.59
C GLU A 96 10.23 36.61 -22.21
N THR A 97 9.04 37.19 -22.05
CA THR A 97 8.61 37.79 -20.79
C THR A 97 8.16 36.75 -19.75
N GLY A 98 9.08 36.44 -18.84
CA GLY A 98 8.85 36.23 -17.39
C GLY A 98 7.84 35.15 -16.98
N GLY A 99 8.32 34.09 -16.30
CA GLY A 99 7.57 32.89 -15.92
C GLY A 99 6.32 33.05 -15.03
N PHE A 100 5.96 34.28 -14.63
CA PHE A 100 4.75 34.60 -13.88
C PHE A 100 3.55 34.97 -14.78
N ALA A 101 3.77 35.60 -15.94
CA ALA A 101 2.71 36.17 -16.78
C ALA A 101 2.10 35.19 -17.82
N TYR A 102 2.72 34.03 -18.06
CA TYR A 102 2.31 33.14 -19.16
C TYR A 102 0.87 32.58 -19.04
N ARG A 103 0.28 32.53 -17.84
CA ARG A 103 -1.03 31.89 -17.61
C ARG A 103 -2.18 32.69 -18.20
N ALA A 104 -2.19 34.00 -18.00
CA ALA A 104 -3.15 34.91 -18.62
C ALA A 104 -3.00 34.92 -20.16
N ARG A 105 -1.76 34.93 -20.68
CA ARG A 105 -1.50 34.83 -22.13
C ARG A 105 -2.02 33.52 -22.71
N MET A 106 -1.73 32.38 -22.06
CA MET A 106 -2.22 31.05 -22.44
C MET A 106 -3.75 30.96 -22.38
N HIS A 107 -4.38 31.57 -21.38
CA HIS A 107 -5.84 31.59 -21.25
C HIS A 107 -6.51 32.38 -22.36
N ARG A 108 -6.01 33.59 -22.67
CA ARG A 108 -6.47 34.39 -23.81
C ARG A 108 -6.33 33.63 -25.14
N LEU A 109 -5.14 33.09 -25.43
CA LEU A 109 -4.88 32.32 -26.65
C LEU A 109 -5.74 31.05 -26.73
N PHE A 110 -6.15 30.46 -25.61
CA PHE A 110 -7.09 29.34 -25.58
C PHE A 110 -8.53 29.78 -25.82
N ALA A 111 -8.96 30.92 -25.27
CA ALA A 111 -10.29 31.49 -25.54
C ALA A 111 -10.46 31.92 -27.00
N GLU A 112 -9.38 32.35 -27.66
CA GLU A 112 -9.33 32.63 -29.11
C GLU A 112 -9.43 31.34 -29.95
N LEU A 113 -8.89 30.20 -29.47
CA LEU A 113 -8.95 28.89 -30.15
C LEU A 113 -10.22 28.07 -29.87
N GLU A 114 -10.86 28.26 -28.72
CA GLU A 114 -12.05 27.54 -28.27
C GLU A 114 -13.12 28.50 -27.67
N PRO A 115 -13.71 29.42 -28.45
CA PRO A 115 -14.60 30.46 -27.91
C PRO A 115 -15.87 29.95 -27.22
N SER A 116 -16.26 28.69 -27.48
CA SER A 116 -17.41 28.04 -26.84
C SER A 116 -17.13 27.51 -25.42
N VAL A 117 -15.89 27.60 -24.93
CA VAL A 117 -15.40 26.82 -23.78
C VAL A 117 -14.95 27.71 -22.62
N THR A 118 -15.85 27.97 -21.67
CA THR A 118 -15.53 28.75 -20.46
C THR A 118 -14.66 27.95 -19.47
N VAL A 119 -13.36 28.25 -19.41
CA VAL A 119 -12.38 27.65 -18.47
C VAL A 119 -11.69 28.76 -17.68
N THR A 120 -11.25 28.50 -16.44
CA THR A 120 -10.39 29.43 -15.68
C THR A 120 -8.91 29.19 -15.99
N GLU A 121 -8.05 30.21 -15.83
CA GLU A 121 -6.59 30.07 -16.07
C GLU A 121 -5.97 28.88 -15.34
N GLN A 122 -6.33 28.68 -14.07
CA GLN A 122 -5.82 27.60 -13.24
C GLN A 122 -6.27 26.23 -13.75
N ASN A 123 -7.55 26.08 -14.14
CA ASN A 123 -8.06 24.82 -14.70
C ASN A 123 -7.37 24.47 -16.03
N LEU A 124 -7.07 25.46 -16.87
CA LEU A 124 -6.32 25.29 -18.11
C LEU A 124 -4.85 24.91 -17.83
N ALA A 125 -4.20 25.60 -16.90
CA ALA A 125 -2.82 25.31 -16.49
C ALA A 125 -2.68 23.90 -15.90
N ASP A 126 -3.61 23.47 -15.05
CA ASP A 126 -3.63 22.11 -14.51
C ASP A 126 -3.97 21.05 -15.57
N ARG A 127 -4.79 21.40 -16.58
CA ARG A 127 -5.02 20.51 -17.73
C ARG A 127 -3.75 20.31 -18.56
N VAL A 128 -3.01 21.37 -18.88
CA VAL A 128 -1.71 21.27 -19.58
C VAL A 128 -0.70 20.47 -18.77
N ARG A 129 -0.58 20.73 -17.45
CA ARG A 129 0.25 19.92 -16.53
C ARG A 129 -0.17 18.46 -16.45
N TYR A 130 -1.43 18.13 -16.72
CA TYR A 130 -1.91 16.74 -16.78
C TYR A 130 -1.53 16.09 -18.12
N ILE A 131 -1.74 16.77 -19.25
CA ILE A 131 -1.41 16.27 -20.59
C ILE A 131 0.07 15.93 -20.68
N LEU A 132 0.95 16.87 -20.30
CA LEU A 132 2.42 16.71 -20.29
C LEU A 132 2.94 15.64 -19.31
N ARG A 133 2.10 15.03 -18.47
CA ARG A 133 2.47 13.97 -17.52
C ARG A 133 1.74 12.64 -17.74
N SER A 134 0.80 12.59 -18.68
CA SER A 134 -0.04 11.39 -18.91
C SER A 134 0.16 10.77 -20.29
N ASN A 135 1.22 11.16 -21.00
CA ASN A 135 1.61 10.64 -22.33
C ASN A 135 0.43 10.61 -23.32
N THR A 136 -0.41 11.67 -23.29
CA THR A 136 -1.68 11.74 -24.04
C THR A 136 -1.52 12.04 -25.53
N PHE A 137 -0.30 12.38 -25.93
CA PHE A 137 0.16 12.63 -27.30
C PHE A 137 1.56 12.01 -27.41
N ASP A 138 1.92 11.55 -28.60
CA ASP A 138 3.26 11.05 -28.86
C ASP A 138 4.31 12.20 -28.92
N VAL A 139 5.59 11.86 -28.79
CA VAL A 139 6.71 12.81 -28.95
C VAL A 139 6.64 13.51 -30.31
N THR A 140 6.32 12.78 -31.39
CA THR A 140 6.17 13.36 -32.74
C THR A 140 5.02 14.37 -32.83
N GLU A 141 3.89 14.09 -32.18
CA GLU A 141 2.75 15.02 -32.10
C GLU A 141 3.07 16.26 -31.26
N LEU A 142 3.80 16.10 -30.16
CA LEU A 142 4.24 17.22 -29.31
C LEU A 142 5.21 18.15 -30.06
N GLU A 143 6.14 17.61 -30.85
CA GLU A 143 6.98 18.42 -31.72
C GLU A 143 6.21 19.11 -32.84
N ARG A 144 5.26 18.42 -33.47
CA ARG A 144 4.38 19.02 -34.48
C ARG A 144 3.61 20.20 -33.89
N LEU A 145 2.99 20.02 -32.72
CA LEU A 145 2.26 21.09 -32.02
C LEU A 145 3.17 22.23 -31.55
N ARG A 146 4.46 21.97 -31.31
CA ARG A 146 5.48 23.00 -31.02
C ARG A 146 5.86 23.79 -32.27
N ARG A 147 6.01 23.12 -33.43
CA ARG A 147 6.24 23.76 -34.74
C ARG A 147 5.03 24.59 -35.20
N GLU A 148 3.80 24.07 -35.06
CA GLU A 148 2.54 24.82 -35.31
C GLU A 148 2.32 26.04 -34.38
N ALA A 149 3.10 26.14 -33.29
CA ALA A 149 3.00 27.21 -32.31
C ALA A 149 4.03 28.34 -32.50
N VAL A 150 5.10 28.12 -33.24
CA VAL A 150 6.16 29.12 -33.49
C VAL A 150 6.24 29.37 -35.00
N PRO A 151 5.63 30.44 -35.53
CA PRO A 151 5.78 30.78 -36.94
C PRO A 151 7.24 31.18 -37.22
N SER A 152 7.82 30.58 -38.27
CA SER A 152 9.15 30.93 -38.76
C SER A 152 9.16 32.35 -39.30
N SER A 153 9.71 33.28 -38.52
CA SER A 153 10.13 34.58 -39.03
C SER A 153 11.45 34.36 -39.78
N GLY A 154 11.45 34.57 -41.09
CA GLY A 154 12.61 34.29 -41.93
C GLY A 154 13.67 35.40 -41.86
N GLU A 155 14.93 34.96 -41.98
CA GLU A 155 16.00 35.58 -42.80
C GLU A 155 16.50 37.00 -42.42
N ASN A 156 17.80 37.29 -42.39
CA ASN A 156 19.02 36.51 -42.72
C ASN A 156 20.23 37.17 -42.00
N ALA A 157 21.41 36.57 -41.79
CA ALA A 157 22.00 35.25 -42.09
C ALA A 157 23.01 34.92 -40.92
N ALA A 158 23.94 33.95 -40.93
CA ALA A 158 24.43 32.96 -41.92
C ALA A 158 24.94 31.67 -41.20
N ALA A 159 25.36 30.67 -41.98
CA ALA A 159 26.30 29.54 -41.73
C ALA A 159 26.79 29.21 -40.28
N GLU A 160 27.01 27.96 -39.84
CA GLU A 160 26.95 26.57 -40.37
C GLU A 160 27.22 25.64 -39.14
N ASP A 161 26.90 24.34 -39.03
CA ASP A 161 25.95 23.42 -39.69
C ASP A 161 25.79 22.16 -38.77
N ALA A 162 25.60 20.94 -39.33
CA ALA A 162 25.68 19.60 -38.71
C ALA A 162 24.80 19.30 -37.47
N ALA A 163 23.78 18.45 -37.67
CA ALA A 163 23.04 17.80 -36.58
C ALA A 163 23.74 16.50 -36.10
N PRO A 164 23.77 16.20 -34.79
CA PRO A 164 24.29 14.93 -34.29
C PRO A 164 23.25 13.80 -34.41
N GLN A 165 23.60 12.73 -35.13
CA GLN A 165 22.85 11.47 -35.13
C GLN A 165 23.25 10.58 -33.94
N LEU A 166 22.40 9.59 -33.63
CA LEU A 166 22.67 8.53 -32.67
C LEU A 166 23.36 7.34 -33.38
N ALA A 167 24.59 7.00 -33.01
CA ALA A 167 25.14 5.65 -33.20
C ALA A 167 26.31 5.33 -32.22
N GLU A 168 26.20 4.12 -31.68
CA GLU A 168 27.12 3.32 -30.87
C GLU A 168 28.54 3.03 -31.42
N GLN A 169 29.34 2.32 -30.60
CA GLN A 169 30.57 1.53 -30.92
C GLN A 169 31.86 2.37 -31.14
N THR A 170 33.08 1.95 -30.78
CA THR A 170 33.60 0.84 -29.92
C THR A 170 35.03 1.19 -29.40
N ALA A 171 35.67 0.29 -28.64
CA ALA A 171 37.08 0.25 -28.15
C ALA A 171 38.16 0.91 -29.06
N ASN A 172 39.34 1.35 -28.58
CA ASN A 172 40.22 0.62 -27.64
C ASN A 172 41.35 1.48 -26.96
N VAL A 173 42.26 0.79 -26.25
CA VAL A 173 43.34 1.22 -25.32
C VAL A 173 44.39 2.27 -25.76
N ASP A 174 45.06 2.80 -24.72
CA ASP A 174 46.47 3.25 -24.60
C ASP A 174 46.99 4.53 -25.31
N ALA A 175 47.23 5.56 -24.48
CA ALA A 175 48.53 6.26 -24.40
C ALA A 175 48.68 6.95 -23.03
N ALA A 176 49.77 6.70 -22.31
CA ALA A 176 50.08 7.40 -21.06
C ALA A 176 50.91 8.67 -21.32
N VAL A 177 50.50 9.80 -20.73
CA VAL A 177 51.30 11.05 -20.71
C VAL A 177 51.33 11.61 -19.29
N ASN A 178 52.51 11.54 -18.66
CA ASN A 178 52.82 12.26 -17.43
C ASN A 178 53.20 13.72 -17.77
N THR A 179 52.55 14.70 -17.16
CA THR A 179 53.12 16.04 -16.85
C THR A 179 52.22 16.71 -15.79
N PRO A 180 52.69 17.75 -15.06
CA PRO A 180 52.73 17.64 -13.61
C PRO A 180 51.59 18.32 -12.86
N VAL A 181 51.57 18.02 -11.55
CA VAL A 181 50.81 18.75 -10.53
C VAL A 181 51.09 20.26 -10.63
N VAL A 182 50.03 21.03 -10.86
CA VAL A 182 49.96 22.44 -10.44
C VAL A 182 49.26 22.45 -9.09
N VAL A 183 49.99 22.82 -8.03
CA VAL A 183 49.40 23.03 -6.71
C VAL A 183 48.72 24.40 -6.71
N ASP A 184 47.39 24.43 -6.69
CA ASP A 184 46.61 25.63 -6.38
C ASP A 184 45.91 25.46 -5.02
N SER A 185 46.37 26.20 -4.02
CA SER A 185 46.12 25.93 -2.60
C SER A 185 44.77 26.44 -2.10
N ASN A 186 43.69 25.76 -2.47
CA ASN A 186 42.36 25.94 -1.87
C ASN A 186 42.16 25.03 -0.63
N ASP A 187 42.97 25.26 0.40
CA ASP A 187 43.16 24.41 1.59
C ASP A 187 41.87 24.19 2.41
N ASP A 188 41.04 25.24 2.52
CA ASP A 188 39.79 25.28 3.32
C ASP A 188 38.75 24.22 2.89
N GLY A 189 38.78 23.80 1.61
CA GLY A 189 37.87 22.78 1.08
C GLY A 189 38.25 21.35 1.46
N THR A 190 39.55 21.04 1.48
CA THR A 190 40.05 19.69 1.77
C THR A 190 39.86 19.34 3.24
N VAL A 191 40.24 20.25 4.15
CA VAL A 191 40.14 20.03 5.60
C VAL A 191 38.68 19.78 6.03
N ALA A 192 37.73 20.50 5.44
CA ALA A 192 36.30 20.29 5.71
C ALA A 192 35.80 18.91 5.24
N GLN A 193 36.26 18.43 4.08
CA GLN A 193 35.89 17.13 3.53
C GLN A 193 36.55 15.96 4.29
N GLU A 194 37.80 16.12 4.71
CA GLU A 194 38.53 15.14 5.53
C GLU A 194 37.89 15.01 6.93
N LEU A 195 37.46 16.13 7.52
CA LEU A 195 36.71 16.16 8.77
C LEU A 195 35.31 15.49 8.64
N GLU A 196 34.60 15.65 7.52
CA GLU A 196 33.34 14.93 7.28
C GLU A 196 33.58 13.40 7.14
N LEU A 197 34.66 12.99 6.48
CA LEU A 197 35.04 11.58 6.34
C LEU A 197 35.42 10.94 7.68
N GLU A 198 36.19 11.62 8.53
CA GLU A 198 36.57 11.08 9.84
C GLU A 198 35.37 11.03 10.82
N GLN A 199 34.44 11.99 10.75
CA GLN A 199 33.15 11.89 11.46
C GLN A 199 32.31 10.69 10.99
N MET A 200 32.30 10.42 9.68
CA MET A 200 31.63 9.24 9.12
C MET A 200 32.29 7.94 9.58
N ARG A 201 33.63 7.89 9.66
CA ARG A 201 34.40 6.76 10.18
C ARG A 201 34.12 6.51 11.67
N SER A 202 34.23 7.54 12.51
CA SER A 202 33.90 7.45 13.94
C SER A 202 32.48 6.93 14.17
N THR A 203 31.50 7.42 13.40
CA THR A 203 30.11 6.94 13.46
C THR A 203 29.97 5.46 13.04
N LEU A 204 30.82 4.98 12.13
CA LEU A 204 30.87 3.57 11.72
C LEU A 204 31.48 2.68 12.81
N GLU A 205 32.60 3.09 13.39
CA GLU A 205 33.30 2.34 14.46
C GLU A 205 32.42 2.20 15.72
N GLU A 206 31.78 3.30 16.17
CA GLU A 206 30.81 3.27 17.26
C GLU A 206 29.66 2.29 16.99
N ALA A 207 29.08 2.35 15.78
CA ALA A 207 27.95 1.50 15.42
C ALA A 207 28.33 0.01 15.32
N ILE A 208 29.55 -0.33 14.91
CA ILE A 208 30.06 -1.71 14.87
C ILE A 208 30.34 -2.25 16.29
N VAL A 209 30.88 -1.42 17.20
CA VAL A 209 31.09 -1.82 18.61
C VAL A 209 29.76 -2.02 19.34
N GLU A 210 28.78 -1.15 19.10
CA GLU A 210 27.41 -1.28 19.61
C GLU A 210 26.72 -2.56 19.11
N THR A 211 26.81 -2.89 17.81
CA THR A 211 26.16 -4.09 17.26
C THR A 211 26.84 -5.39 17.67
N ARG A 212 28.17 -5.39 17.83
CA ARG A 212 28.93 -6.52 18.39
C ARG A 212 28.58 -6.82 19.86
N SER A 213 28.22 -5.79 20.63
CA SER A 213 27.82 -5.92 22.04
C SER A 213 26.32 -6.14 22.26
N THR A 214 25.50 -6.03 21.21
CA THR A 214 24.03 -6.13 21.28
C THR A 214 23.51 -7.45 20.71
N THR A 215 22.80 -8.24 21.52
CA THR A 215 22.16 -9.48 21.04
C THR A 215 21.09 -9.22 19.99
N LEU A 216 20.90 -10.16 19.05
CA LEU A 216 20.00 -10.03 17.89
C LEU A 216 18.61 -9.48 18.24
N GLU A 217 18.01 -9.98 19.33
CA GLU A 217 16.66 -9.61 19.78
C GLU A 217 16.54 -8.13 20.22
N ASN A 218 17.65 -7.50 20.62
CA ASN A 218 17.71 -6.14 21.11
C ASN A 218 18.18 -5.12 20.05
N ARG A 219 18.58 -5.57 18.85
CA ARG A 219 19.03 -4.67 17.78
C ARG A 219 17.90 -3.71 17.33
N PRO A 220 18.21 -2.43 17.05
CA PRO A 220 17.21 -1.45 16.63
C PRO A 220 16.69 -1.72 15.21
N GLY A 221 15.37 -1.61 15.01
CA GLY A 221 14.74 -1.81 13.71
C GLY A 221 15.18 -0.77 12.67
N LEU A 222 15.93 -1.22 11.67
CA LEU A 222 16.47 -0.38 10.58
C LEU A 222 15.33 0.19 9.70
N PRO A 223 15.21 1.52 9.55
CA PRO A 223 14.14 2.14 8.78
C PRO A 223 14.33 1.95 7.27
N ARG A 224 13.20 1.86 6.54
CA ARG A 224 13.20 1.77 5.08
C ARG A 224 13.67 3.08 4.43
N LEU A 225 14.93 3.12 4.00
CA LEU A 225 15.50 4.25 3.29
C LEU A 225 14.96 4.41 1.86
N ALA A 226 14.93 5.65 1.38
CA ALA A 226 14.66 5.99 -0.01
C ALA A 226 15.94 5.90 -0.87
N LEU A 227 15.78 5.58 -2.16
CA LEU A 227 16.86 5.48 -3.17
C LEU A 227 17.36 6.87 -3.66
N SER A 228 17.53 7.82 -2.74
CA SER A 228 17.95 9.19 -3.05
C SER A 228 19.40 9.24 -3.57
N LYS A 229 19.83 10.39 -4.10
CA LYS A 229 21.26 10.62 -4.42
C LYS A 229 22.11 10.71 -3.15
N ARG A 230 21.68 11.49 -2.13
CA ARG A 230 22.38 11.64 -0.84
C ARG A 230 22.58 10.29 -0.13
N ASN A 231 21.54 9.48 -0.03
CA ASN A 231 21.60 8.19 0.67
C ASN A 231 22.61 7.23 0.01
N ARG A 232 22.71 7.26 -1.33
CA ARG A 232 23.72 6.49 -2.08
C ARG A 232 25.12 7.08 -2.01
N ALA A 233 25.27 8.39 -1.80
CA ALA A 233 26.58 9.01 -1.56
C ALA A 233 27.14 8.53 -0.20
N VAL A 234 26.35 8.61 0.87
CA VAL A 234 26.74 8.14 2.22
C VAL A 234 27.15 6.67 2.22
N VAL A 235 26.36 5.78 1.57
CA VAL A 235 26.73 4.36 1.43
C VAL A 235 28.06 4.21 0.68
N ARG A 236 28.23 4.85 -0.49
CA ARG A 236 29.49 4.73 -1.26
C ARG A 236 30.72 5.28 -0.54
N ALA A 237 30.57 6.30 0.31
CA ALA A 237 31.68 6.84 1.09
C ALA A 237 32.10 5.93 2.26
N LEU A 238 31.17 5.15 2.82
CA LEU A 238 31.48 4.14 3.85
C LEU A 238 31.97 2.81 3.26
N ASN A 239 31.63 2.45 2.02
CA ASN A 239 32.04 1.18 1.42
C ASN A 239 33.56 0.91 1.48
N PRO A 240 34.47 1.86 1.15
CA PRO A 240 35.92 1.62 1.27
C PRO A 240 36.37 1.35 2.71
N MET A 241 35.83 2.10 3.68
CA MET A 241 36.11 1.89 5.11
C MET A 241 35.65 0.50 5.56
N LEU A 242 34.48 0.08 5.07
CA LEU A 242 33.84 -1.19 5.43
C LEU A 242 34.67 -2.42 5.04
N VAL A 243 35.44 -2.36 3.95
CA VAL A 243 36.33 -3.45 3.50
C VAL A 243 37.30 -3.84 4.61
N THR A 244 37.98 -2.87 5.24
CA THR A 244 38.98 -3.14 6.29
C THR A 244 38.39 -3.84 7.53
N TYR A 245 37.14 -3.55 7.91
CA TYR A 245 36.49 -4.28 9.02
C TYR A 245 36.01 -5.68 8.60
N LEU A 246 35.62 -5.87 7.33
CA LEU A 246 35.22 -7.17 6.78
C LEU A 246 36.42 -8.12 6.59
N GLU A 247 37.58 -7.61 6.16
CA GLU A 247 38.85 -8.36 6.10
C GLU A 247 39.33 -8.78 7.50
N ALA A 248 39.05 -7.97 8.53
CA ALA A 248 39.32 -8.27 9.93
C ALA A 248 38.22 -9.10 10.62
N SER A 249 37.20 -9.56 9.89
CA SER A 249 36.07 -10.31 10.43
C SER A 249 36.47 -11.74 10.83
N ARG A 250 35.98 -12.21 11.98
CA ARG A 250 36.38 -13.51 12.54
C ARG A 250 35.49 -14.68 12.12
N ASP A 251 34.19 -14.41 11.96
CA ASP A 251 33.18 -15.41 11.61
C ASP A 251 31.95 -14.75 10.94
N LEU A 252 30.93 -15.55 10.64
CA LEU A 252 29.71 -15.06 9.98
C LEU A 252 28.85 -14.14 10.89
N CYS A 253 28.91 -14.32 12.21
CA CYS A 253 28.17 -13.51 13.19
C CYS A 253 28.83 -12.13 13.38
N ASP A 254 30.16 -12.08 13.35
CA ASP A 254 30.94 -10.85 13.31
C ASP A 254 30.70 -10.10 12.00
N THR A 255 30.71 -10.82 10.86
CA THR A 255 30.39 -10.28 9.53
C THR A 255 29.00 -9.65 9.48
N ASP A 256 27.96 -10.34 9.99
CA ASP A 256 26.62 -9.77 10.15
C ASP A 256 26.61 -8.53 11.07
N SER A 257 27.31 -8.58 12.20
CA SER A 257 27.39 -7.45 13.14
C SER A 257 28.05 -6.22 12.51
N ILE A 258 29.08 -6.40 11.68
CA ILE A 258 29.74 -5.36 10.89
C ILE A 258 28.78 -4.77 9.83
N LEU A 259 28.10 -5.62 9.05
CA LEU A 259 27.14 -5.19 8.02
C LEU A 259 25.92 -4.47 8.61
N PHE A 260 25.44 -4.92 9.78
CA PHE A 260 24.38 -4.25 10.52
C PHE A 260 24.87 -2.92 11.11
N GLY A 261 26.09 -2.88 11.66
CA GLY A 261 26.74 -1.65 12.13
C GLY A 261 26.86 -0.60 11.04
N ALA A 262 27.28 -0.99 9.83
CA ALA A 262 27.30 -0.12 8.67
C ALA A 262 25.90 0.40 8.28
N ALA A 263 24.88 -0.45 8.29
CA ALA A 263 23.49 -0.03 8.05
C ALA A 263 22.96 0.96 9.11
N LEU A 264 23.34 0.75 10.37
CA LEU A 264 23.03 1.61 11.50
C LEU A 264 23.73 2.97 11.40
N ALA A 265 25.03 3.00 11.06
CA ALA A 265 25.80 4.22 10.81
C ALA A 265 25.22 5.05 9.66
N VAL A 266 24.90 4.42 8.51
CA VAL A 266 24.22 5.09 7.40
C VAL A 266 22.89 5.71 7.85
N CYS A 267 22.12 5.02 8.70
CA CYS A 267 20.88 5.57 9.25
C CYS A 267 21.12 6.78 10.17
N ARG A 268 22.18 6.76 10.99
CA ARG A 268 22.59 7.88 11.86
C ARG A 268 22.99 9.11 11.04
N ILE A 269 23.89 8.97 10.08
CA ILE A 269 24.40 10.04 9.20
C ILE A 269 23.28 10.68 8.34
N ILE A 270 22.23 9.91 8.02
CA ILE A 270 21.05 10.39 7.28
C ILE A 270 20.00 11.03 8.21
N GLY A 271 20.12 10.89 9.53
CA GLY A 271 19.10 11.33 10.50
C GLY A 271 17.81 10.50 10.46
N ALA A 272 17.90 9.24 10.05
CA ALA A 272 16.75 8.35 9.91
C ALA A 272 16.28 7.83 11.29
N LYS A 273 14.96 7.92 11.55
CA LYS A 273 14.38 7.46 12.82
C LYS A 273 14.44 5.93 12.92
N LEU A 274 15.35 5.44 13.75
CA LEU A 274 15.44 4.04 14.17
C LEU A 274 14.20 3.64 14.97
N SER A 275 13.74 2.39 14.82
CA SER A 275 12.67 1.84 15.67
C SER A 275 13.28 1.13 16.87
N THR A 276 12.93 1.51 18.09
CA THR A 276 13.23 0.70 19.28
C THR A 276 12.57 -0.67 19.14
N ALA A 277 13.28 -1.74 19.50
CA ALA A 277 12.70 -3.08 19.60
C ALA A 277 11.49 -3.06 20.56
N GLY A 278 10.46 -3.86 20.26
CA GLY A 278 9.20 -3.89 21.03
C GLY A 278 8.19 -2.77 20.70
N LEU A 279 8.62 -1.59 20.22
CA LEU A 279 7.71 -0.47 19.89
C LEU A 279 7.31 -0.40 18.41
N ALA A 280 6.99 -1.57 17.85
CA ALA A 280 6.24 -1.67 16.61
C ALA A 280 4.82 -1.09 16.84
N THR A 281 4.67 0.22 16.63
CA THR A 281 3.38 0.93 16.62
C THR A 281 2.58 0.51 15.39
N GLY A 282 2.05 -0.72 15.46
CA GLY A 282 1.27 -1.37 14.41
C GLY A 282 0.20 -0.41 13.93
N GLN A 283 0.20 -0.13 12.62
CA GLN A 283 -0.51 1.00 12.04
C GLN A 283 -1.97 1.02 12.49
N SER A 284 -2.27 1.90 13.45
CA SER A 284 -3.62 2.11 13.95
C SER A 284 -4.54 2.32 12.76
N SER A 285 -5.55 1.46 12.62
CA SER A 285 -6.37 1.36 11.41
C SER A 285 -7.30 2.57 11.32
N ALA A 286 -6.69 3.70 10.92
CA ALA A 286 -7.16 5.05 11.19
C ALA A 286 -8.63 5.20 10.79
N ILE A 287 -9.48 5.41 11.79
CA ILE A 287 -10.93 5.38 11.65
C ILE A 287 -11.30 6.34 10.51
N PRO A 288 -11.86 5.84 9.38
CA PRO A 288 -11.97 6.65 8.18
C PRO A 288 -12.71 7.96 8.43
N ALA A 289 -12.21 9.08 7.90
CA ALA A 289 -12.76 10.41 8.18
C ALA A 289 -14.24 10.58 7.78
N TRP A 290 -14.83 9.68 6.98
CA TRP A 290 -16.28 9.64 6.78
C TRP A 290 -17.05 9.11 8.00
N ARG A 291 -16.47 8.17 8.76
CA ARG A 291 -17.08 7.51 9.92
C ARG A 291 -17.12 8.48 11.11
N ILE A 292 -15.98 9.09 11.44
CA ILE A 292 -15.85 10.13 12.47
C ILE A 292 -16.91 11.22 12.27
N ARG A 293 -17.01 11.79 11.06
CA ARG A 293 -17.99 12.84 10.73
C ARG A 293 -19.46 12.40 10.83
N ILE A 294 -19.78 11.10 10.82
CA ILE A 294 -21.15 10.62 11.05
C ILE A 294 -21.37 10.32 12.54
N GLU A 295 -20.38 9.77 13.24
CA GLU A 295 -20.41 9.53 14.69
C GLU A 295 -20.52 10.86 15.47
N GLU A 296 -19.80 11.90 15.06
CA GLU A 296 -19.98 13.27 15.54
C GLU A 296 -21.41 13.79 15.37
N ARG A 297 -22.04 13.54 14.22
CA ARG A 297 -23.41 14.00 13.94
C ARG A 297 -24.41 13.28 14.84
N ILE A 298 -24.21 11.98 15.06
CA ILE A 298 -24.97 11.18 16.02
C ILE A 298 -24.79 11.73 17.45
N ALA A 299 -23.56 12.04 17.87
CA ALA A 299 -23.28 12.60 19.19
C ALA A 299 -23.92 13.99 19.38
N LYS A 300 -23.77 14.89 18.40
CA LYS A 300 -24.38 16.24 18.39
C LYS A 300 -25.92 16.17 18.43
N ALA A 301 -26.54 15.21 17.74
CA ALA A 301 -27.98 14.98 17.80
C ALA A 301 -28.45 14.36 19.11
N ARG A 302 -27.73 13.37 19.68
CA ARG A 302 -28.02 12.81 21.02
C ARG A 302 -27.97 13.89 22.10
N ALA A 303 -26.92 14.72 22.09
CA ALA A 303 -26.77 15.84 23.00
C ALA A 303 -27.84 16.94 22.79
N LEU A 304 -28.45 17.04 21.60
CA LEU A 304 -29.60 17.91 21.39
C LEU A 304 -30.89 17.27 21.95
N ILE A 305 -31.17 16.00 21.64
CA ILE A 305 -32.33 15.26 22.18
C ILE A 305 -32.37 15.37 23.71
N GLY A 306 -31.25 15.13 24.40
CA GLY A 306 -31.18 15.26 25.87
C GLY A 306 -31.60 16.64 26.37
N ARG A 307 -31.18 17.72 25.69
CA ARG A 307 -31.56 19.10 26.06
C ARG A 307 -33.02 19.43 25.73
N LEU A 308 -33.58 18.87 24.65
CA LEU A 308 -35.01 18.98 24.34
C LEU A 308 -35.86 18.23 25.39
N ILE A 309 -35.42 17.05 25.83
CA ILE A 309 -36.07 16.28 26.91
C ILE A 309 -36.01 17.06 28.23
N CYS A 310 -34.85 17.58 28.65
CA CYS A 310 -34.74 18.37 29.88
C CYS A 310 -35.67 19.60 29.86
N PHE A 311 -35.82 20.28 28.71
CA PHE A 311 -36.76 21.40 28.58
C PHE A 311 -38.21 20.95 28.68
N ARG A 312 -38.59 19.83 28.04
CA ARG A 312 -39.92 19.21 28.17
C ARG A 312 -40.23 18.80 29.62
N SER A 313 -39.22 18.39 30.38
CA SER A 313 -39.31 18.13 31.83
C SER A 313 -39.30 19.39 32.70
N GLY A 314 -39.56 20.58 32.14
CA GLY A 314 -39.69 21.85 32.86
C GLY A 314 -38.39 22.60 33.16
N ASN A 315 -37.23 22.15 32.66
CA ASN A 315 -35.95 22.81 32.96
C ASN A 315 -35.72 24.07 32.10
N THR A 316 -36.07 25.23 32.66
CA THR A 316 -36.01 26.55 32.03
C THR A 316 -34.65 27.27 32.13
N ARG A 317 -33.57 26.61 32.57
CA ARG A 317 -32.24 27.24 32.70
C ARG A 317 -31.81 27.92 31.38
N PRO A 318 -31.31 29.17 31.38
CA PRO A 318 -31.07 29.96 30.16
C PRO A 318 -30.20 29.28 29.08
N ARG A 319 -29.20 28.46 29.47
CA ARG A 319 -28.37 27.66 28.55
C ARG A 319 -29.20 26.62 27.77
N ILE A 320 -30.20 26.01 28.41
CA ILE A 320 -31.12 25.06 27.77
C ILE A 320 -32.06 25.84 26.85
N VAL A 321 -32.74 26.88 27.34
CA VAL A 321 -33.67 27.73 26.55
C VAL A 321 -33.00 28.28 25.30
N ARG A 322 -31.76 28.79 25.39
CA ARG A 322 -30.96 29.23 24.23
C ARG A 322 -30.70 28.08 23.25
N THR A 323 -30.40 26.87 23.74
CA THR A 323 -30.19 25.69 22.88
C THR A 323 -31.48 25.27 22.18
N VAL A 324 -32.64 25.27 22.86
CA VAL A 324 -33.94 24.95 22.24
C VAL A 324 -34.30 25.99 21.18
N ARG A 325 -34.14 27.29 21.47
CA ARG A 325 -34.37 28.37 20.50
C ARG A 325 -33.48 28.22 19.25
N MET A 326 -32.22 27.81 19.42
CA MET A 326 -31.33 27.51 18.28
C MET A 326 -31.72 26.22 17.52
N ALA A 327 -32.35 25.24 18.15
CA ALA A 327 -32.81 24.00 17.51
C ALA A 327 -34.02 24.21 16.56
N PHE A 328 -34.74 25.31 16.77
CA PHE A 328 -35.86 25.80 15.96
C PHE A 328 -35.52 27.08 15.18
N ALA A 329 -34.26 27.55 15.19
CA ALA A 329 -33.87 28.73 14.40
C ALA A 329 -34.13 28.51 12.90
N GLY A 330 -34.75 29.49 12.24
CA GLY A 330 -35.23 29.34 10.86
C GLY A 330 -36.53 28.55 10.72
N THR A 331 -37.26 28.29 11.81
CA THR A 331 -38.64 27.76 11.77
C THR A 331 -39.59 28.70 12.51
N ASN A 332 -40.87 28.74 12.13
CA ASN A 332 -41.88 29.66 12.68
C ASN A 332 -42.40 29.22 14.06
N VAL A 333 -41.52 28.61 14.87
CA VAL A 333 -41.82 28.02 16.17
C VAL A 333 -41.33 28.94 17.28
N SER A 334 -42.28 29.54 18.01
CA SER A 334 -41.97 30.30 19.23
C SER A 334 -42.15 29.43 20.46
N LEU A 335 -41.27 29.61 21.46
CA LEU A 335 -41.34 28.88 22.74
C LEU A 335 -42.59 29.22 23.56
N SER A 336 -43.31 30.29 23.21
CA SER A 336 -44.55 30.73 23.84
C SER A 336 -45.82 30.21 23.15
N GLN A 337 -45.70 29.41 22.08
CA GLN A 337 -46.87 28.80 21.43
C GLN A 337 -47.40 27.62 22.26
N PRO A 338 -48.73 27.42 22.38
CA PRO A 338 -49.30 26.34 23.20
C PRO A 338 -48.96 24.94 22.68
N ASP A 339 -48.72 24.80 21.37
CA ASP A 339 -48.36 23.54 20.71
C ASP A 339 -46.87 23.17 20.81
N ILE A 340 -46.05 23.96 21.53
CA ILE A 340 -44.60 23.76 21.64
C ILE A 340 -44.22 22.36 22.13
N MET A 341 -45.03 21.74 22.99
CA MET A 341 -44.76 20.39 23.51
C MET A 341 -44.97 19.29 22.46
N GLN A 342 -45.88 19.50 21.51
CA GLN A 342 -46.02 18.61 20.35
C GLN A 342 -44.82 18.78 19.40
N LYS A 343 -44.51 20.03 19.01
CA LYS A 343 -43.36 20.37 18.16
C LYS A 343 -42.01 19.90 18.74
N LEU A 344 -41.84 19.91 20.06
CA LEU A 344 -40.70 19.32 20.76
C LEU A 344 -40.63 17.79 20.60
N THR A 345 -41.77 17.11 20.64
CA THR A 345 -41.87 15.65 20.44
C THR A 345 -41.50 15.29 19.00
N GLU A 346 -42.13 15.93 18.03
CA GLU A 346 -41.84 15.79 16.59
C GLU A 346 -40.35 16.03 16.29
N ARG A 347 -39.76 17.07 16.89
CA ARG A 347 -38.32 17.39 16.72
C ARG A 347 -37.40 16.37 17.40
N ILE A 348 -37.79 15.80 18.53
CA ILE A 348 -37.05 14.69 19.16
C ILE A 348 -37.08 13.46 18.24
N ASP A 349 -38.23 13.15 17.64
CA ASP A 349 -38.40 11.96 16.80
C ASP A 349 -37.74 12.11 15.42
N ASP A 350 -37.77 13.29 14.79
CA ASP A 350 -36.92 13.65 13.64
C ASP A 350 -35.44 13.37 13.94
N LEU A 351 -34.95 13.79 15.10
CA LEU A 351 -33.56 13.53 15.51
C LEU A 351 -33.29 12.04 15.75
N LYS A 352 -34.23 11.27 16.34
CA LYS A 352 -34.11 9.80 16.46
C LYS A 352 -34.03 9.13 15.09
N GLN A 353 -34.93 9.49 14.16
CA GLN A 353 -34.95 8.97 12.79
C GLN A 353 -33.64 9.28 12.04
N ARG A 354 -33.12 10.50 12.18
CA ARG A 354 -31.83 10.92 11.59
C ARG A 354 -30.65 10.15 12.19
N ILE A 355 -30.62 9.90 13.50
CA ILE A 355 -29.63 9.02 14.14
C ILE A 355 -29.72 7.58 13.58
N ALA A 356 -30.93 7.02 13.45
CA ALA A 356 -31.11 5.67 12.89
C ALA A 356 -30.66 5.60 11.41
N ALA A 357 -30.95 6.62 10.61
CA ALA A 357 -30.49 6.72 9.22
C ALA A 357 -28.96 6.86 9.11
N TRP A 358 -28.32 7.58 10.04
CA TRP A 358 -26.86 7.69 10.14
C TRP A 358 -26.21 6.38 10.59
N GLY A 359 -26.78 5.66 11.55
CA GLY A 359 -26.33 4.30 11.93
C GLY A 359 -26.43 3.32 10.76
N LYS A 360 -27.58 3.29 10.05
CA LYS A 360 -27.75 2.52 8.80
C LYS A 360 -26.73 2.89 7.73
N ARG A 361 -26.32 4.17 7.64
CA ARG A 361 -25.26 4.64 6.72
C ARG A 361 -23.87 4.15 7.13
N ILE A 362 -23.51 4.19 8.41
CA ILE A 362 -22.24 3.64 8.91
C ILE A 362 -22.16 2.15 8.57
N ARG A 363 -23.18 1.36 8.96
CA ARG A 363 -23.24 -0.07 8.67
C ARG A 363 -23.05 -0.37 7.17
N ARG A 364 -23.79 0.31 6.29
CA ARG A 364 -23.69 0.14 4.83
C ARG A 364 -22.29 0.47 4.28
N TYR A 365 -21.63 1.49 4.80
CA TYR A 365 -20.29 1.90 4.34
C TYR A 365 -19.20 0.97 4.89
N THR A 366 -19.30 0.51 6.14
CA THR A 366 -18.43 -0.53 6.70
C THR A 366 -18.57 -1.82 5.91
N GLU A 367 -19.78 -2.34 5.72
CA GLU A 367 -20.02 -3.56 4.93
C GLU A 367 -19.47 -3.46 3.51
N ARG A 368 -19.64 -2.30 2.83
CA ARG A 368 -19.06 -2.06 1.50
C ARG A 368 -17.52 -2.09 1.54
N SER A 369 -16.91 -1.44 2.53
CA SER A 369 -15.44 -1.41 2.66
C SER A 369 -14.88 -2.79 2.96
N THR A 370 -15.53 -3.56 3.84
CA THR A 370 -15.15 -4.94 4.16
C THR A 370 -15.27 -5.84 2.93
N ARG A 371 -16.39 -5.82 2.22
CA ARG A 371 -16.57 -6.59 0.97
C ARG A 371 -15.57 -6.21 -0.11
N PHE A 372 -15.26 -4.91 -0.29
CA PHE A 372 -14.24 -4.46 -1.24
C PHE A 372 -12.85 -5.00 -0.87
N ASN A 373 -12.46 -4.92 0.40
CA ASN A 373 -11.18 -5.44 0.88
C ASN A 373 -11.11 -6.98 0.79
N GLN A 374 -12.19 -7.69 1.12
CA GLN A 374 -12.28 -9.14 0.99
C GLN A 374 -12.20 -9.60 -0.47
N ASN A 375 -12.95 -8.97 -1.38
CA ASN A 375 -12.90 -9.29 -2.81
C ASN A 375 -11.52 -9.01 -3.41
N ARG A 376 -10.89 -7.88 -3.03
CA ARG A 376 -9.51 -7.57 -3.44
C ARG A 376 -8.52 -8.59 -2.91
N LEU A 377 -8.66 -9.00 -1.64
CA LEU A 377 -7.80 -10.03 -1.04
C LEU A 377 -8.01 -11.39 -1.70
N PHE A 378 -9.25 -11.78 -2.04
CA PHE A 378 -9.55 -12.99 -2.82
C PHE A 378 -8.86 -12.98 -4.19
N GLN A 379 -8.84 -11.83 -4.88
CA GLN A 379 -8.19 -11.69 -6.18
C GLN A 379 -6.66 -11.74 -6.11
N SER A 380 -6.03 -11.36 -4.99
CA SER A 380 -4.56 -11.30 -4.85
C SER A 380 -3.93 -12.43 -4.03
N ASP A 381 -4.63 -12.93 -3.01
CA ASP A 381 -4.15 -13.94 -2.06
C ASP A 381 -5.34 -14.62 -1.36
N GLN A 382 -5.93 -15.61 -2.02
CA GLN A 382 -7.04 -16.41 -1.48
C GLN A 382 -6.67 -17.07 -0.15
N LYS A 383 -5.42 -17.53 0.01
CA LYS A 383 -4.92 -18.23 1.21
C LYS A 383 -4.93 -17.31 2.43
N ARG A 384 -4.62 -16.03 2.28
CA ARG A 384 -4.81 -15.02 3.33
C ARG A 384 -6.28 -14.75 3.64
N LEU A 385 -7.16 -14.70 2.63
CA LEU A 385 -8.59 -14.52 2.91
C LEU A 385 -9.15 -15.69 3.72
N TYR A 386 -8.96 -16.93 3.28
CA TYR A 386 -9.45 -18.11 4.00
C TYR A 386 -8.89 -18.18 5.43
N LYS A 387 -7.57 -17.97 5.61
CA LYS A 387 -6.98 -17.86 6.96
C LYS A 387 -7.65 -16.77 7.84
N SER A 388 -8.06 -15.63 7.27
CA SER A 388 -8.74 -14.56 8.02
C SER A 388 -10.23 -14.82 8.30
N LEU A 389 -10.81 -15.87 7.70
CA LEU A 389 -12.18 -16.33 7.94
C LEU A 389 -12.21 -17.53 8.90
N GLU A 390 -11.29 -18.48 8.71
CA GLU A 390 -11.05 -19.63 9.59
C GLU A 390 -10.52 -19.21 10.96
N ARG A 391 -9.66 -18.19 10.97
CA ARG A 391 -9.14 -17.54 12.18
C ARG A 391 -9.68 -16.10 12.23
N PRO A 392 -10.90 -15.87 12.79
CA PRO A 392 -11.18 -14.57 13.37
C PRO A 392 -10.04 -14.22 14.34
N ILE A 393 -9.77 -12.92 14.55
CA ILE A 393 -8.52 -12.44 15.16
C ILE A 393 -8.48 -12.72 16.68
N VAL A 394 -8.28 -13.99 17.02
CA VAL A 394 -7.58 -14.45 18.20
C VAL A 394 -6.11 -14.17 17.90
N SER A 395 -5.67 -12.97 18.29
CA SER A 395 -4.26 -12.75 18.63
C SER A 395 -3.80 -13.90 19.54
N GLY A 396 -2.56 -14.37 19.40
CA GLY A 396 -2.04 -15.50 20.18
C GLY A 396 -1.88 -15.17 21.66
N THR A 397 -3.00 -15.09 22.39
CA THR A 397 -3.11 -14.78 23.82
C THR A 397 -3.52 -15.98 24.66
N GLY A 398 -3.48 -17.19 24.08
CA GLY A 398 -3.02 -18.31 24.89
C GLY A 398 -1.57 -18.02 25.29
N PRO A 399 -1.16 -18.28 26.55
CA PRO A 399 0.24 -18.08 26.93
C PRO A 399 1.14 -18.89 25.99
N ALA A 400 2.32 -18.35 25.68
CA ALA A 400 3.32 -19.12 24.94
C ALA A 400 3.57 -20.44 25.68
N PRO A 401 3.61 -21.59 24.98
CA PRO A 401 3.86 -22.87 25.63
C PRO A 401 5.20 -22.78 26.35
N ASN A 402 5.23 -23.21 27.62
CA ASN A 402 6.38 -23.10 28.49
C ASN A 402 7.63 -23.70 27.81
N GLN A 403 8.76 -23.01 27.92
CA GLN A 403 10.01 -23.44 27.28
C GLN A 403 10.43 -24.84 27.77
N ALA A 404 10.20 -25.16 29.04
CA ALA A 404 10.48 -26.50 29.57
C ALA A 404 9.55 -27.56 28.94
N ASP A 405 8.25 -27.28 28.80
CA ASP A 405 7.27 -28.20 28.19
C ASP A 405 7.58 -28.42 26.70
N MET A 406 7.94 -27.36 25.98
CA MET A 406 8.38 -27.41 24.59
C MET A 406 9.66 -28.25 24.42
N VAL A 407 10.67 -28.00 25.25
CA VAL A 407 11.92 -28.78 25.22
C VAL A 407 11.64 -30.23 25.59
N ALA A 408 10.83 -30.51 26.61
CA ALA A 408 10.47 -31.88 27.00
C ALA A 408 9.73 -32.62 25.87
N PHE A 409 8.76 -31.98 25.20
CA PHE A 409 8.02 -32.55 24.07
C PHE A 409 8.93 -32.89 22.88
N TRP A 410 9.86 -32.01 22.50
CA TRP A 410 10.80 -32.32 21.42
C TRP A 410 11.87 -33.33 21.86
N ARG A 411 12.30 -33.29 23.13
CA ARG A 411 13.29 -34.22 23.69
C ARG A 411 12.78 -35.66 23.74
N SER A 412 11.53 -35.90 24.10
CA SER A 412 10.96 -37.27 24.09
C SER A 412 10.69 -37.80 22.69
N LEU A 413 10.54 -36.92 21.69
CA LEU A 413 10.42 -37.33 20.28
C LEU A 413 11.76 -37.55 19.58
N TRP A 414 12.81 -36.77 19.91
CA TRP A 414 14.06 -36.69 19.12
C TRP A 414 15.34 -37.02 19.90
N SER A 415 15.32 -37.06 21.23
CA SER A 415 16.52 -37.25 22.06
C SER A 415 16.47 -38.47 22.98
N GLU A 416 15.30 -39.08 23.15
CA GLU A 416 15.18 -40.44 23.66
C GLU A 416 15.52 -41.40 22.49
N PRO A 417 16.60 -42.22 22.59
CA PRO A 417 17.00 -43.10 21.50
C PRO A 417 16.03 -44.28 21.39
N VAL A 418 14.97 -44.09 20.61
CA VAL A 418 14.05 -45.16 20.24
C VAL A 418 14.77 -46.13 19.32
N ASN A 419 14.98 -47.36 19.78
CA ASN A 419 15.40 -48.47 18.93
C ASN A 419 14.28 -48.79 17.94
N HIS A 420 14.27 -48.10 16.80
CA HIS A 420 13.39 -48.44 15.69
C HIS A 420 13.77 -49.82 15.18
N ASN A 421 12.80 -50.74 15.17
CA ASN A 421 13.01 -52.06 14.60
C ASN A 421 13.10 -51.91 13.08
N GLU A 422 14.32 -51.91 12.53
CA GLU A 422 14.55 -51.79 11.10
C GLU A 422 13.92 -52.98 10.37
N GLY A 423 12.78 -52.73 9.73
CA GLY A 423 12.12 -53.73 8.91
C GLY A 423 12.87 -53.92 7.59
N PRO A 424 12.73 -55.06 6.90
CA PRO A 424 13.45 -55.37 5.65
C PRO A 424 13.30 -54.34 4.51
N TRP A 425 12.38 -53.38 4.66
CA TRP A 425 12.25 -52.25 3.75
C TRP A 425 13.45 -51.28 3.80
N THR A 426 14.23 -51.19 4.90
CA THR A 426 15.43 -50.34 4.92
C THR A 426 16.52 -50.91 4.03
N GLU A 427 16.73 -52.24 4.03
CA GLU A 427 17.60 -52.95 3.07
C GLU A 427 17.11 -52.80 1.61
N VAL A 428 15.81 -52.87 1.38
CA VAL A 428 15.21 -52.66 0.04
C VAL A 428 15.38 -51.22 -0.44
N VAL A 429 15.21 -50.23 0.44
CA VAL A 429 15.47 -48.81 0.09
C VAL A 429 16.95 -48.55 -0.07
N ALA A 430 17.82 -49.12 0.77
CA ALA A 430 19.28 -48.99 0.64
C ALA A 430 19.78 -49.60 -0.68
N SER A 431 19.28 -50.78 -1.08
CA SER A 431 19.64 -51.42 -2.36
C SER A 431 19.06 -50.70 -3.59
N GLN A 432 17.88 -50.09 -3.49
CA GLN A 432 17.37 -49.17 -4.52
C GLN A 432 18.25 -47.91 -4.62
N CYS A 433 18.55 -47.28 -3.49
CA CYS A 433 19.38 -46.08 -3.40
C CYS A 433 20.87 -46.32 -3.68
N ALA A 434 21.38 -47.55 -3.62
CA ALA A 434 22.75 -47.88 -4.01
C ALA A 434 23.06 -47.61 -5.49
N SER A 435 22.02 -47.48 -6.33
CA SER A 435 22.12 -47.03 -7.71
C SER A 435 22.13 -45.50 -7.89
N ILE A 436 21.81 -44.75 -6.83
CA ILE A 436 21.76 -43.28 -6.85
C ILE A 436 23.15 -42.76 -6.51
N THR A 437 23.78 -42.07 -7.47
CA THR A 437 25.03 -41.36 -7.23
C THR A 437 24.87 -40.38 -6.06
N PRO A 438 25.80 -40.35 -5.08
CA PRO A 438 25.80 -39.33 -4.05
C PRO A 438 25.75 -37.93 -4.68
N MET A 439 25.01 -37.00 -4.06
CA MET A 439 24.98 -35.62 -4.53
C MET A 439 26.39 -35.01 -4.43
N ASP A 440 26.88 -34.45 -5.54
CA ASP A 440 28.16 -33.76 -5.59
C ASP A 440 28.28 -32.69 -4.49
N PRO A 441 29.49 -32.44 -3.96
CA PRO A 441 29.70 -31.42 -2.93
C PRO A 441 29.26 -30.05 -3.44
N VAL A 442 28.28 -29.44 -2.76
CA VAL A 442 27.72 -28.12 -3.13
C VAL A 442 28.72 -27.02 -2.77
N ILE A 443 29.60 -26.70 -3.71
CA ILE A 443 30.54 -25.58 -3.63
C ILE A 443 29.75 -24.30 -3.93
N ILE A 444 29.54 -23.46 -2.91
CA ILE A 444 28.93 -22.14 -3.07
C ILE A 444 30.02 -21.16 -3.50
N THR A 445 29.87 -20.57 -4.69
CA THR A 445 30.83 -19.59 -5.23
C THR A 445 30.45 -18.14 -4.84
N PRO A 446 31.38 -17.17 -4.94
CA PRO A 446 31.04 -15.75 -4.82
C PRO A 446 29.97 -15.29 -5.83
N ASP A 447 29.98 -15.87 -7.03
CA ASP A 447 29.00 -15.55 -8.09
C ASP A 447 27.58 -16.03 -7.74
N ASP A 448 27.44 -17.20 -7.10
CA ASP A 448 26.14 -17.67 -6.59
C ASP A 448 25.56 -16.70 -5.56
N VAL A 449 26.41 -16.20 -4.65
CA VAL A 449 26.02 -15.22 -3.63
C VAL A 449 25.66 -13.89 -4.28
N ALA A 450 26.47 -13.41 -5.23
CA ALA A 450 26.21 -12.18 -5.97
C ALA A 450 24.89 -12.25 -6.75
N GLU A 451 24.63 -13.35 -7.46
CA GLU A 451 23.41 -13.54 -8.25
C GLU A 451 22.16 -13.72 -7.37
N ALA A 452 22.28 -14.46 -6.25
CA ALA A 452 21.21 -14.58 -5.26
C ALA A 452 20.84 -13.22 -4.65
N VAL A 453 21.84 -12.44 -4.22
CA VAL A 453 21.66 -11.08 -3.71
C VAL A 453 21.05 -10.19 -4.78
N ARG A 454 21.58 -10.19 -6.02
CA ARG A 454 21.09 -9.37 -7.15
C ARG A 454 19.61 -9.63 -7.44
N ARG A 455 19.19 -10.91 -7.50
CA ARG A 455 17.79 -11.32 -7.72
C ARG A 455 16.87 -11.00 -6.55
N ALA A 456 17.36 -10.96 -5.31
CA ALA A 456 16.52 -10.73 -4.13
C ALA A 456 15.92 -9.30 -4.08
N PRO A 457 14.60 -9.13 -3.90
CA PRO A 457 14.00 -7.80 -3.87
C PRO A 457 14.31 -7.03 -2.57
N ASN A 458 14.89 -5.84 -2.72
CA ASN A 458 15.61 -5.06 -1.70
C ASN A 458 14.91 -4.93 -0.33
N TRP A 459 13.57 -4.82 -0.32
CA TRP A 459 12.76 -4.58 0.89
C TRP A 459 11.77 -5.73 1.20
N LYS A 460 12.10 -6.96 0.79
CA LYS A 460 11.47 -8.18 1.33
C LYS A 460 11.87 -8.35 2.80
N SER A 461 11.09 -9.12 3.57
CA SER A 461 11.35 -9.38 5.00
C SER A 461 12.83 -9.70 5.24
N PRO A 462 13.44 -9.13 6.30
CA PRO A 462 14.81 -9.47 6.70
C PRO A 462 14.84 -10.89 7.30
N GLY A 463 16.03 -11.38 7.61
CA GLY A 463 16.22 -12.59 8.41
C GLY A 463 16.01 -12.34 9.90
N LEU A 464 16.59 -13.23 10.72
CA LEU A 464 16.70 -13.03 12.18
C LEU A 464 17.72 -11.93 12.52
N ASP A 465 18.62 -11.62 11.58
CA ASP A 465 19.57 -10.50 11.55
C ASP A 465 18.91 -9.10 11.66
N GLY A 466 17.67 -8.94 11.18
CA GLY A 466 17.05 -7.64 10.94
C GLY A 466 17.56 -6.91 9.69
N LEU A 467 18.45 -7.52 8.91
CA LEU A 467 19.14 -6.93 7.77
C LEU A 467 18.35 -7.17 6.46
N HIS A 468 18.04 -6.07 5.76
CA HIS A 468 17.40 -6.14 4.45
C HIS A 468 18.42 -6.28 3.31
N HIS A 469 18.08 -7.05 2.27
CA HIS A 469 18.83 -7.17 1.00
C HIS A 469 19.23 -5.83 0.35
N TYR A 470 18.51 -4.73 0.65
CA TYR A 470 18.91 -3.37 0.30
C TYR A 470 20.34 -3.03 0.73
N TRP A 471 20.73 -3.43 1.94
CA TRP A 471 22.03 -3.14 2.55
C TRP A 471 23.14 -4.00 1.95
N LEU A 472 22.91 -5.30 1.80
CA LEU A 472 23.84 -6.22 1.12
C LEU A 472 24.18 -5.73 -0.30
N LYS A 473 23.19 -5.26 -1.06
CA LYS A 473 23.39 -4.62 -2.37
C LYS A 473 24.06 -3.25 -2.33
N GLY A 474 24.03 -2.56 -1.19
CA GLY A 474 24.72 -1.28 -1.01
C GLY A 474 26.20 -1.49 -0.73
N PHE A 475 26.50 -2.42 0.17
CA PHE A 475 27.84 -2.66 0.70
C PHE A 475 28.68 -3.59 -0.19
N MET A 476 28.12 -4.71 -0.68
CA MET A 476 28.85 -5.69 -1.50
C MET A 476 28.79 -5.40 -3.00
N CYS A 477 28.54 -4.14 -3.40
CA CYS A 477 28.42 -3.76 -4.81
C CYS A 477 29.11 -2.42 -5.16
N PRO A 478 30.40 -2.20 -4.80
CA PRO A 478 31.29 -1.45 -5.68
C PRO A 478 31.54 -2.28 -6.96
N VAL A 479 31.78 -1.61 -8.09
CA VAL A 479 32.02 -2.22 -9.42
C VAL A 479 30.81 -2.99 -10.01
N PHE A 480 29.90 -2.20 -10.60
CA PHE A 480 29.31 -2.45 -11.93
C PHE A 480 29.34 -1.13 -12.69
#